data_AF-A0A0N4XKG7-F1
#
_entry.id   AF-A0A0N4XKG7-F1
#
_cell.length_a   1.000
_cell.length_b   1.000
_cell.length_c   1.000
_cell.angle_alpha   90.00
_cell.angle_beta   90.00
_cell.angle_gamma   90.00
#
_symmetry.space_group_name_H-M   'P 1'
#
loop_
_entity.id
_entity.type
_entity.pdbx_description
1 polymer ?
#
loop_
_entity_poly.entity_id
_entity_poly.type
_entity_poly.pdbx_seq_one_letter_code
_entity_poly.pdbx_strand_id
1 'polypeptide(L)'
;MALGKPAYFGKVKDLIGFFASLGRRSLRVPESHNPADHVIAKLSVNNETMEEDIKRINYITEMFEESYAADELKELIRLGTIKNEQEADDEQQATMAYAVSIWTQMNVLFRRAFLTTIRDPVLLQVRFLQVVVRIRRTDF
;
A
#
# COMPACT_ATOMS: atom_id res chain seq x y z
N MET A 1 -0.83 10.27 6.09
CA MET A 1 -2.06 9.65 6.63
C MET A 1 -1.80 9.27 8.07
N ALA A 2 -2.79 9.39 8.94
CA ALA A 2 -2.70 9.02 10.35
C ALA A 2 -4.02 8.38 10.77
N LEU A 3 -3.97 7.29 11.54
CA LEU A 3 -5.16 6.55 12.01
C LEU A 3 -6.16 6.21 10.89
N GLY A 4 -5.67 5.92 9.68
CA GLY A 4 -6.50 5.61 8.52
C GLY A 4 -7.16 6.82 7.83
N LYS A 5 -6.92 8.05 8.31
CA LYS A 5 -7.44 9.27 7.70
C LYS A 5 -6.34 10.08 6.97
N PRO A 6 -6.67 10.78 5.86
CA PRO A 6 -5.75 11.67 5.18
C PRO A 6 -5.53 12.94 6.02
N ALA A 7 -4.30 13.14 6.48
CA ALA A 7 -3.93 14.32 7.27
C ALA A 7 -3.48 15.51 6.39
N TYR A 8 -2.94 15.23 5.20
CA TYR A 8 -2.59 16.21 4.19
C TYR A 8 -2.37 15.52 2.84
N PHE A 9 -2.76 16.19 1.75
CA PHE A 9 -2.48 15.79 0.38
C PHE A 9 -2.22 17.04 -0.46
N GLY A 10 -1.09 17.08 -1.17
CA GLY A 10 -0.68 18.25 -1.94
C GLY A 10 0.83 18.31 -2.16
N LYS A 11 1.32 19.45 -2.67
CA LYS A 11 2.74 19.67 -2.90
C LYS A 11 3.49 19.90 -1.60
N VAL A 12 4.74 19.45 -1.54
CA VAL A 12 5.61 19.63 -0.36
C VAL A 12 5.85 21.10 -0.02
N LYS A 13 5.80 22.01 -1.01
CA LYS A 13 5.96 23.45 -0.79
C LYS A 13 4.78 24.04 0.01
N ASP A 14 3.58 23.55 -0.28
CA ASP A 14 2.34 24.04 0.32
C ASP A 14 2.08 23.39 1.69
N LEU A 15 2.69 22.22 1.94
CA LEU A 15 2.71 21.54 3.25
C LEU A 15 3.21 22.48 4.35
N ILE A 16 4.32 23.18 4.13
CA ILE A 16 4.91 24.07 5.15
C ILE A 16 3.95 25.23 5.46
N GLY A 17 3.27 25.77 4.43
CA GLY A 17 2.26 26.82 4.58
C GLY A 17 1.03 26.35 5.37
N PHE A 18 0.54 25.14 5.08
CA PHE A 18 -0.59 24.53 5.79
C PHE A 18 -0.26 24.23 7.26
N PHE A 19 0.92 23.67 7.54
CA PHE A 19 1.37 23.44 8.91
C PHE A 19 1.64 24.74 9.67
N ALA A 20 2.02 25.81 8.98
CA ALA A 20 2.11 27.15 9.56
C ALA A 20 0.73 27.76 9.87
N SER A 21 -0.29 27.54 9.02
CA SER A 21 -1.65 28.06 9.24
C SER A 21 -2.39 27.38 10.39
N LEU A 22 -1.98 26.17 10.79
CA LEU A 22 -2.52 25.44 11.94
C LEU A 22 -2.19 26.08 13.30
N GLY A 23 -1.41 27.17 13.34
CA GLY A 23 -1.31 28.09 14.48
C GLY A 23 -0.58 27.58 15.73
N ARG A 24 -0.23 26.29 15.80
CA ARG A 24 0.51 25.72 16.93
C ARG A 24 2.02 25.86 16.71
N ARG A 25 2.72 26.53 17.63
CA ARG A 25 4.19 26.68 17.63
C ARG A 25 4.95 25.35 17.50
N SER A 26 4.35 24.26 17.97
CA SER A 26 4.92 22.90 17.91
C SER A 26 4.73 22.16 16.59
N LEU A 27 3.92 22.71 15.66
CA LEU A 27 3.67 22.15 14.31
C LEU A 27 4.45 22.90 13.23
N ARG A 28 5.04 24.07 13.55
CA ARG A 28 5.89 24.81 12.62
C ARG A 28 7.18 24.04 12.41
N VAL A 29 7.44 23.67 11.16
CA VAL A 29 8.68 22.98 10.76
C VAL A 29 9.88 23.89 11.04
N PRO A 30 10.85 23.46 11.88
CA PRO A 30 12.10 24.19 12.07
C PRO A 30 12.99 24.12 10.82
N GLU A 31 13.75 25.17 10.51
CA GLU A 31 14.63 25.21 9.32
C GLU A 31 15.77 24.17 9.37
N SER A 32 16.12 23.69 10.57
CA SER A 32 17.18 22.69 10.77
C SER A 32 16.70 21.23 10.62
N HIS A 33 15.41 20.99 10.35
CA HIS A 33 14.84 19.64 10.34
C HIS A 33 14.18 19.32 9.00
N ASN A 34 14.16 18.03 8.64
CA ASN A 34 13.46 17.59 7.43
C ASN A 34 11.94 17.78 7.62
N PRO A 35 11.24 18.55 6.75
CA PRO A 35 9.81 18.79 6.88
C PRO A 35 8.98 17.50 6.87
N ALA A 36 9.36 16.51 6.06
CA ALA A 36 8.63 15.25 5.98
C ALA A 36 8.72 14.46 7.30
N ASP A 37 9.93 14.37 7.86
CA ASP A 37 10.18 13.66 9.11
C ASP A 37 9.50 14.34 10.30
N HIS A 38 9.53 15.68 10.33
CA HIS A 38 8.81 16.47 11.33
C HIS A 38 7.31 16.18 11.32
N VAL A 39 6.70 16.19 10.12
CA VAL A 39 5.27 15.95 9.97
C VAL A 39 4.91 14.52 10.34
N ILE A 40 5.72 13.53 9.95
CA ILE A 40 5.51 12.12 10.33
C ILE A 40 5.61 11.95 11.84
N ALA A 41 6.62 12.54 12.49
CA ALA A 41 6.77 12.48 13.94
C ALA A 41 5.56 13.09 14.68
N LYS A 42 4.93 14.14 14.13
CA LYS A 42 3.73 14.76 14.72
C LYS A 42 2.43 14.00 14.45
N LEU A 43 2.39 13.21 13.38
CA LEU A 43 1.26 12.36 13.00
C LEU A 43 1.36 10.95 13.58
N SER A 44 2.50 10.61 14.19
CA SER A 44 2.71 9.36 14.89
C SER A 44 2.06 9.39 16.27
N VAL A 45 1.51 8.25 16.70
CA VAL A 45 0.96 8.05 18.05
C VAL A 45 2.01 7.35 18.89
N ASN A 46 2.38 7.92 20.03
CA ASN A 46 3.26 7.26 20.98
C ASN A 46 2.45 6.60 22.11
N ASN A 47 2.91 5.46 22.61
CA ASN A 47 2.15 4.68 23.61
C ASN A 47 2.01 5.39 24.97
N GLU A 48 2.90 6.34 25.27
CA GLU A 48 2.93 7.06 26.55
C GLU A 48 1.95 8.26 26.58
N THR A 49 1.58 8.80 25.42
CA THR A 49 0.81 10.04 25.25
C THR A 49 -0.36 9.88 24.28
N MET A 50 -0.95 8.68 24.21
CA MET A 50 -1.93 8.32 23.17
C MET A 50 -3.10 9.31 23.09
N GLU A 51 -3.69 9.73 24.22
CA GLU A 51 -4.87 10.59 24.19
C GLU A 51 -4.60 11.99 23.61
N GLU A 52 -3.44 12.56 23.91
CA GLU A 52 -3.06 13.88 23.39
C GLU A 52 -2.68 13.81 21.91
N ASP A 53 -2.01 12.74 21.51
CA ASP A 53 -1.61 12.49 20.13
C ASP A 53 -2.83 12.24 19.25
N ILE A 54 -3.81 11.47 19.71
CA ILE A 54 -5.08 11.26 19.01
C ILE A 54 -5.84 12.57 18.87
N LYS A 55 -5.95 13.39 19.93
CA LYS A 55 -6.61 14.71 19.85
C LYS A 55 -5.91 15.63 18.85
N ARG A 56 -4.57 15.61 18.80
CA ARG A 56 -3.78 16.40 17.84
C ARG A 56 -4.00 15.93 16.41
N ILE A 57 -3.99 14.62 16.16
CA ILE A 57 -4.21 14.03 14.85
C ILE A 57 -5.62 14.33 14.35
N ASN A 58 -6.64 14.19 15.21
CA ASN A 58 -8.01 14.52 14.87
C ASN A 58 -8.14 15.99 14.49
N TYR A 59 -7.55 16.90 15.28
CA TYR A 59 -7.54 18.33 14.96
C TYR A 59 -6.89 18.64 13.61
N ILE A 60 -5.73 18.03 13.31
CA ILE A 60 -5.06 18.23 12.01
C ILE A 60 -5.93 17.71 10.87
N THR A 61 -6.59 16.58 11.08
CA THR A 61 -7.45 15.94 10.07
C THR A 61 -8.71 16.75 9.80
N GLU A 62 -9.37 17.27 10.84
CA GLU A 62 -10.55 18.14 10.73
C GLU A 62 -10.21 19.44 9.99
N MET A 63 -9.11 20.10 10.38
CA MET A 63 -8.64 21.31 9.70
C MET A 63 -8.23 21.05 8.25
N PHE A 64 -7.75 19.84 7.93
CA PHE A 64 -7.49 19.45 6.55
C PHE A 64 -8.80 19.26 5.79
N GLU A 65 -9.79 18.56 6.37
CA GLU A 65 -11.11 18.35 5.77
C GLU A 65 -11.87 19.65 5.48
N GLU A 66 -11.70 20.68 6.31
CA GLU A 66 -12.25 22.03 6.12
C GLU A 66 -11.45 22.89 5.13
N SER A 67 -10.21 22.50 4.80
CA SER A 67 -9.36 23.26 3.90
C SER A 67 -9.77 23.06 2.44
N TYR A 68 -9.59 24.11 1.63
CA TYR A 68 -9.78 24.08 0.17
C TYR A 68 -9.03 22.92 -0.51
N ALA A 69 -7.86 22.53 0.03
CA ALA A 69 -7.07 21.41 -0.48
C ALA A 69 -7.78 20.05 -0.37
N ALA A 70 -8.63 19.83 0.64
CA ALA A 70 -9.41 18.61 0.75
C ALA A 70 -10.60 18.60 -0.19
N ASP A 71 -11.21 19.75 -0.47
CA ASP A 71 -12.29 19.84 -1.46
C ASP A 71 -11.77 19.66 -2.88
N GLU A 72 -10.62 20.23 -3.23
CA GLU A 72 -9.94 19.94 -4.51
C GLU A 72 -9.62 18.44 -4.63
N LEU A 73 -9.14 17.80 -3.55
CA LEU A 73 -8.91 16.36 -3.54
C LEU A 73 -10.22 15.57 -3.74
N LYS A 74 -11.31 15.93 -3.06
CA LYS A 74 -12.61 15.27 -3.23
C LYS A 74 -13.14 15.45 -4.66
N GLU A 75 -12.95 16.62 -5.26
CA GLU A 75 -13.32 16.88 -6.65
C GLU A 75 -12.44 16.09 -7.61
N LEU A 76 -11.12 16.02 -7.40
CA LEU A 76 -10.21 15.19 -8.20
C LEU A 76 -10.55 13.71 -8.08
N ILE A 77 -10.92 13.22 -6.89
CA ILE A 77 -11.39 11.84 -6.70
C ILE A 77 -12.69 11.63 -7.46
N ARG A 78 -13.66 12.56 -7.37
CA ARG A 78 -14.93 12.46 -8.11
C ARG A 78 -14.71 12.48 -9.63
N LEU A 79 -13.90 13.42 -10.13
CA LEU A 79 -13.53 13.52 -11.54
C LEU A 79 -12.74 12.29 -11.98
N GLY A 80 -11.85 11.77 -11.14
CA GLY A 80 -11.09 10.56 -11.37
C GLY A 80 -11.97 9.31 -11.39
N THR A 81 -13.00 9.23 -10.55
CA THR A 81 -14.01 8.16 -10.58
C THR A 81 -14.87 8.26 -11.83
N ILE A 82 -15.35 9.45 -12.20
CA ILE A 82 -16.18 9.66 -13.39
C ILE A 82 -15.37 9.43 -14.68
N LYS A 83 -14.12 9.91 -14.73
CA LYS A 83 -13.20 9.62 -15.84
C LYS A 83 -12.81 8.15 -15.87
N ASN A 84 -12.53 7.53 -14.71
CA ASN A 84 -12.34 6.10 -14.66
C ASN A 84 -13.58 5.35 -15.09
N GLU A 85 -14.82 5.81 -14.89
CA GLU A 85 -16.03 5.13 -15.40
C GLU A 85 -16.14 5.25 -16.93
N GLN A 86 -15.66 6.35 -17.53
CA GLN A 86 -15.67 6.57 -18.98
C GLN A 86 -14.47 5.93 -19.71
N GLU A 87 -13.29 5.93 -19.10
CA GLU A 87 -12.07 5.27 -19.58
C GLU A 87 -12.01 3.80 -19.13
N ALA A 88 -12.81 3.40 -18.11
CA ALA A 88 -12.94 2.00 -17.65
C ALA A 88 -13.39 1.07 -18.76
N ASP A 89 -14.40 1.45 -19.52
CA ASP A 89 -14.96 0.52 -20.50
C ASP A 89 -13.92 0.14 -21.56
N ASP A 90 -12.98 1.04 -21.87
CA ASP A 90 -11.90 0.81 -22.85
C ASP A 90 -10.59 0.29 -22.20
N GLU A 91 -10.16 0.82 -21.05
CA GLU A 91 -8.90 0.41 -20.38
C GLU A 91 -9.06 -0.73 -19.37
N GLN A 92 -10.23 -0.91 -18.75
CA GLN A 92 -10.49 -2.09 -17.89
C GLN A 92 -10.67 -3.36 -18.72
N GLN A 93 -11.15 -3.27 -19.97
CA GLN A 93 -11.05 -4.42 -20.88
C GLN A 93 -9.59 -4.77 -21.20
N ALA A 94 -8.70 -3.78 -21.31
CA ALA A 94 -7.28 -4.01 -21.56
C ALA A 94 -6.51 -4.54 -20.33
N THR A 95 -6.92 -4.18 -19.11
CA THR A 95 -6.25 -4.58 -17.85
C THR A 95 -6.86 -5.80 -17.17
N MET A 96 -8.14 -6.11 -17.40
CA MET A 96 -8.79 -7.33 -16.91
C MET A 96 -8.56 -8.53 -17.82
N ALA A 97 -8.19 -8.30 -19.08
CA ALA A 97 -7.69 -9.37 -19.93
C ALA A 97 -6.30 -9.80 -19.43
N TYR A 98 -6.17 -11.07 -19.04
CA TYR A 98 -4.84 -11.65 -18.84
C TYR A 98 -4.00 -11.35 -20.07
N ALA A 99 -2.83 -10.73 -19.87
CA ALA A 99 -1.92 -10.33 -20.94
C ALA A 99 -1.55 -11.49 -21.88
N VAL A 100 -1.75 -12.74 -21.44
CA VAL A 100 -1.48 -13.95 -22.21
C VAL A 100 -2.55 -15.00 -21.92
N SER A 101 -2.87 -15.82 -22.93
CA SER A 101 -3.81 -16.94 -22.79
C SER A 101 -3.44 -17.90 -21.65
N ILE A 102 -4.45 -18.53 -21.04
CA ILE A 102 -4.28 -19.47 -19.92
C ILE A 102 -3.32 -20.62 -20.26
N TRP A 103 -3.34 -21.12 -21.51
CA TRP A 103 -2.46 -22.21 -21.93
C TRP A 103 -0.99 -21.81 -21.97
N THR A 104 -0.71 -20.58 -22.42
CA THR A 104 0.67 -20.06 -22.42
C THR A 104 1.15 -19.82 -20.98
N GLN A 105 0.30 -19.26 -20.11
CA GLN A 105 0.62 -19.09 -18.69
C GLN A 105 0.90 -20.42 -18.01
N MET A 106 0.07 -21.44 -18.28
CA MET A 106 0.25 -22.79 -17.74
C MET A 106 1.54 -23.44 -18.24
N ASN A 107 1.89 -23.33 -19.53
CA ASN A 107 3.14 -23.89 -20.03
C ASN A 107 4.37 -23.17 -19.46
N VAL A 108 4.33 -21.85 -19.32
CA VAL A 108 5.42 -21.07 -18.71
C VAL A 108 5.60 -21.45 -17.24
N LEU A 109 4.50 -21.52 -16.48
CA LEU A 109 4.53 -21.93 -15.07
C LEU A 109 5.00 -23.38 -14.92
N PHE A 110 4.52 -24.29 -15.77
CA PHE A 110 4.91 -25.70 -15.74
C PHE A 110 6.39 -25.87 -16.07
N ARG A 111 6.89 -25.22 -17.13
CA ARG A 111 8.32 -25.24 -17.48
C ARG A 111 9.17 -24.66 -16.35
N ARG A 112 8.75 -23.55 -15.74
CA ARG A 112 9.47 -22.96 -14.60
C ARG A 112 9.46 -23.90 -13.39
N ALA A 113 8.30 -24.45 -13.03
CA ALA A 113 8.17 -25.38 -11.92
C ALA A 113 9.01 -26.65 -12.16
N PHE A 114 9.00 -27.18 -13.37
CA PHE A 114 9.78 -28.36 -13.76
C PHE A 114 11.29 -28.08 -13.71
N LEU A 115 11.75 -26.95 -14.25
CA LEU A 115 13.17 -26.56 -14.17
C LEU A 115 13.63 -26.34 -12.73
N THR A 116 12.83 -25.65 -11.91
CA THR A 116 13.14 -25.45 -10.48
C THR A 116 13.19 -26.80 -9.74
N THR A 117 12.23 -27.69 -10.03
CA THR A 117 12.14 -29.00 -9.40
C THR A 117 13.32 -29.92 -9.76
N ILE A 118 13.83 -29.84 -11.00
CA ILE A 118 15.05 -30.56 -11.40
C ILE A 118 16.29 -29.99 -10.71
N ARG A 119 16.33 -28.68 -10.46
CA ARG A 119 17.47 -28.00 -9.84
C ARG A 119 17.63 -28.32 -8.34
N ASP A 120 16.52 -28.63 -7.66
CA ASP A 120 16.49 -29.03 -6.24
C ASP A 120 16.01 -30.50 -6.06
N PRO A 121 16.83 -31.50 -6.45
CA PRO A 121 16.42 -32.91 -6.46
C PRO A 121 16.31 -33.55 -5.07
N VAL A 122 16.87 -32.92 -4.02
CA VAL A 122 16.94 -33.49 -2.67
C VAL A 122 15.55 -33.72 -2.08
N LEU A 123 14.64 -32.74 -2.25
CA LEU A 123 13.28 -32.84 -1.71
C LEU A 123 12.43 -33.87 -2.47
N LEU A 124 12.67 -34.00 -3.77
CA LEU A 124 12.03 -35.02 -4.61
C LEU A 124 12.49 -36.43 -4.22
N GLN A 125 13.80 -36.63 -4.03
CA GLN A 125 14.36 -37.92 -3.64
C GLN A 125 13.80 -38.40 -2.30
N VAL A 126 13.72 -37.53 -1.29
CA VAL A 126 13.13 -37.88 0.02
C VAL A 126 11.67 -38.28 -0.11
N ARG A 127 10.87 -37.54 -0.91
CA ARG A 127 9.45 -37.87 -1.14
C ARG A 127 9.29 -39.19 -1.90
N PHE A 128 10.10 -39.45 -2.92
CA PHE A 128 10.09 -40.72 -3.65
C PHE A 128 10.46 -41.90 -2.75
N LEU A 129 11.53 -41.75 -1.96
CA LEU A 129 12.01 -42.80 -1.05
C LEU A 129 10.98 -43.07 0.05
N GLN A 130 10.35 -42.02 0.60
CA GLN A 130 9.26 -42.14 1.57
C GLN A 130 8.04 -42.90 1.00
N VAL A 131 7.65 -42.63 -0.25
CA VAL A 131 6.52 -43.33 -0.90
C VAL A 131 6.86 -44.80 -1.14
N VAL A 132 8.06 -45.10 -1.65
CA VAL A 132 8.52 -46.48 -1.87
C VAL A 132 8.59 -47.26 -0.56
N VAL A 133 9.14 -46.66 0.50
CA VAL A 133 9.20 -47.28 1.83
C VAL A 133 7.81 -47.52 2.40
N ARG A 134 6.87 -46.58 2.23
CA ARG A 134 5.49 -46.75 2.70
C ARG A 134 4.79 -47.89 1.95
N ILE A 135 4.88 -47.96 0.63
CA ILE A 135 4.26 -49.02 -0.18
C ILE A 135 4.82 -50.40 0.21
N ARG A 136 6.15 -50.54 0.29
CA ARG A 136 6.83 -51.77 0.72
C ARG A 136 6.41 -52.27 2.10
N ARG A 137 5.94 -51.39 2.99
CA ARG A 137 5.55 -51.72 4.37
C ARG A 137 4.08 -52.14 4.50
N THR A 138 3.25 -51.86 3.50
CA THR A 138 1.84 -52.27 3.43
C THR A 138 1.63 -53.65 2.79
N ASP A 139 2.63 -54.19 2.11
CA ASP A 139 2.58 -55.50 1.42
C ASP A 139 3.09 -56.68 2.29
N PHE A 140 3.25 -56.49 3.61
CA PHE A 140 3.65 -57.49 4.62
C PHE A 140 2.71 -57.47 5.81
#